data_AF-A0A1S0TJ71-F1
#
_entry.id   AF-A0A1S0TJ71-F1
#
_cell.length_a   1.000
_cell.length_b   1.000
_cell.length_c   1.000
_cell.angle_alpha   90.00
_cell.angle_beta   90.00
_cell.angle_gamma   90.00
#
_symmetry.space_group_name_H-M   'P 1'
#
loop_
_entity.id
_entity.type
_entity.pdbx_description
1 polymer ?
#
loop_
_entity_poly.entity_id
_entity_poly.type
_entity_poly.pdbx_seq_one_letter_code
_entity_poly.pdbx_strand_id
1 'polypeptide(L)'
;SYILVEMLGNFFWYHGRLGKKATCELLEQNGEFLVRSARSKIDLQIKPVLSVKWNNKHYHFGIKKIGAYFTIEELLFDNIIQLISFYFTSKVSLIVITISLL
;
A
#
# COMPACT_ATOMS: atom_id res chain seq x y z
N SER A 1 -11.91 -2.87 -9.41
CA SER A 1 -12.82 -3.86 -10.03
C SER A 1 -12.94 -5.04 -9.09
N TYR A 2 -14.08 -5.74 -9.07
CA TYR A 2 -14.41 -6.86 -8.16
C TYR A 2 -13.29 -7.91 -8.01
N ILE A 3 -12.53 -8.14 -9.08
CA ILE A 3 -11.37 -9.04 -9.13
C ILE A 3 -10.31 -8.74 -8.06
N LEU A 4 -10.01 -7.46 -7.78
CA LEU A 4 -9.02 -7.12 -6.75
C LEU A 4 -9.51 -7.41 -5.33
N VAL A 5 -10.83 -7.31 -5.09
CA VAL A 5 -11.41 -7.56 -3.77
C VAL A 5 -11.40 -9.06 -3.48
N GLU A 6 -11.77 -9.90 -4.44
CA GLU A 6 -11.71 -11.36 -4.29
C GLU A 6 -10.27 -11.86 -4.15
N MET A 7 -9.34 -11.34 -4.96
CA MET A 7 -7.94 -11.76 -4.92
C MET A 7 -7.24 -11.35 -3.61
N LEU A 8 -7.52 -10.16 -3.08
CA LEU A 8 -6.86 -9.63 -1.90
C LEU A 8 -7.59 -9.93 -0.58
N GLY A 9 -8.89 -10.26 -0.63
CA GLY A 9 -9.75 -10.45 0.54
C GLY A 9 -9.26 -11.49 1.54
N ASN A 10 -8.44 -12.45 1.08
CA ASN A 10 -7.91 -13.52 1.92
C ASN A 10 -6.59 -13.16 2.62
N PHE A 11 -6.01 -11.99 2.35
CA PHE A 11 -4.77 -11.56 2.98
C PHE A 11 -5.06 -10.73 4.24
N PHE A 12 -4.45 -11.11 5.37
CA PHE A 12 -4.64 -10.42 6.66
C PHE A 12 -4.26 -8.93 6.62
N TRP A 13 -3.36 -8.53 5.72
CA TRP A 13 -2.93 -7.14 5.53
C TRP A 13 -3.86 -6.34 4.62
N TYR A 14 -4.92 -6.92 4.05
CA TYR A 14 -5.88 -6.22 3.21
C TYR A 14 -7.18 -5.92 3.98
N HIS A 15 -7.52 -4.63 4.10
CA HIS A 15 -8.62 -4.17 4.95
C HIS A 15 -9.81 -3.61 4.14
N GLY A 16 -9.90 -3.91 2.84
CA GLY A 16 -11.02 -3.44 2.01
C GLY A 16 -11.14 -1.91 2.01
N ARG A 17 -12.37 -1.39 2.05
CA ARG A 17 -12.62 0.07 2.13
C ARG A 17 -12.41 0.56 3.56
N LEU A 18 -11.24 1.16 3.82
CA LEU A 18 -10.91 1.74 5.12
C LEU A 18 -10.56 3.22 5.01
N GLY A 19 -11.16 4.04 5.88
CA GLY A 19 -10.91 5.47 5.96
C GLY A 19 -9.53 5.80 6.52
N LYS A 20 -8.99 6.98 6.16
CA LYS A 20 -7.65 7.40 6.59
C LYS A 20 -7.51 7.44 8.12
N LYS A 21 -8.52 7.96 8.83
CA LYS A 21 -8.51 8.04 10.31
C LYS A 21 -8.41 6.66 10.95
N ALA A 22 -9.35 5.76 10.62
CA ALA A 22 -9.34 4.38 11.12
C ALA A 22 -8.04 3.63 10.76
N THR A 23 -7.46 3.91 9.59
CA THR A 23 -6.15 3.35 9.21
C THR A 23 -5.04 3.81 10.15
N CYS A 24 -5.01 5.08 10.52
CA CYS A 24 -4.01 5.61 11.44
C CYS A 24 -4.17 5.08 12.86
N GLU A 25 -5.42 4.80 13.28
CA GLU A 25 -5.74 4.19 14.57
C GLU A 25 -5.29 2.72 14.63
N LEU A 26 -5.43 1.96 13.53
CA LEU A 26 -4.97 0.56 13.46
C LEU A 26 -3.45 0.40 13.37
N LEU A 27 -2.73 1.41 12.88
CA LEU A 27 -1.28 1.39 12.76
C LEU A 27 -0.67 2.09 13.99
N GLU A 28 -0.36 1.30 15.00
CA GLU A 28 0.12 1.72 16.32
C GLU A 28 1.65 1.70 16.42
N GLN A 29 2.32 0.76 15.78
CA GLN A 29 3.77 0.54 15.90
C GLN A 29 4.54 0.84 14.61
N ASN A 30 5.82 1.22 14.74
CA ASN A 30 6.68 1.42 13.58
C ASN A 30 6.93 0.08 12.87
N GLY A 31 6.76 0.08 11.55
CA GLY A 31 6.87 -1.12 10.71
C GLY A 31 5.52 -1.78 10.40
N GLU A 32 4.44 -1.40 11.08
CA GLU A 32 3.11 -1.88 10.74
C GLU A 32 2.61 -1.27 9.42
N PHE A 33 1.90 -2.08 8.65
CA PHE A 33 1.33 -1.68 7.38
C PHE A 33 -0.02 -2.36 7.13
N LEU A 34 -0.79 -1.78 6.23
CA LEU A 34 -1.95 -2.43 5.61
C LEU A 34 -2.22 -1.88 4.22
N VAL A 35 -2.91 -2.65 3.41
CA VAL A 35 -3.47 -2.22 2.13
C VAL A 35 -4.95 -1.97 2.29
N ARG A 36 -5.40 -0.80 1.84
CA ARG A 36 -6.81 -0.41 1.83
C ARG A 36 -7.21 0.14 0.49
N SER A 37 -8.50 0.12 0.22
CA SER A 37 -9.14 0.77 -0.92
C SER A 37 -9.61 2.15 -0.49
N ALA A 38 -9.13 3.19 -1.19
CA ALA A 38 -9.45 4.58 -0.88
C ALA A 38 -9.94 5.31 -2.13
N ARG A 39 -10.86 6.27 -1.95
CA ARG A 39 -11.24 7.19 -3.03
C ARG A 39 -10.10 8.18 -3.27
N SER A 40 -9.60 8.20 -4.50
CA SER A 40 -8.65 9.19 -4.99
C SER A 40 -9.32 10.57 -5.01
N LYS A 41 -8.59 11.60 -4.56
CA LYS A 41 -9.08 12.99 -4.59
C LYS A 41 -9.02 13.62 -5.98
N ILE A 42 -8.24 13.03 -6.89
CA ILE A 42 -7.95 13.59 -8.21
C ILE A 42 -9.03 13.16 -9.21
N ASP A 43 -9.29 11.87 -9.30
CA ASP A 43 -10.19 11.26 -10.30
C ASP A 43 -11.39 10.54 -9.69
N LEU A 44 -11.59 10.67 -8.37
CA LEU A 44 -12.71 10.08 -7.61
C LEU A 44 -12.83 8.54 -7.70
N GLN A 45 -11.86 7.88 -8.32
CA GLN A 45 -11.82 6.42 -8.45
C GLN A 45 -11.35 5.76 -7.15
N ILE A 46 -11.79 4.53 -6.91
CA ILE A 46 -11.31 3.73 -5.79
C ILE A 46 -10.02 3.04 -6.21
N LYS A 47 -8.95 3.34 -5.48
CA LYS A 47 -7.62 2.82 -5.73
C LYS A 47 -7.04 2.12 -4.50
N PRO A 48 -6.22 1.08 -4.69
CA PRO A 48 -5.45 0.50 -3.60
C PRO A 48 -4.42 1.51 -3.07
N VAL A 49 -4.26 1.54 -1.76
CA VAL A 49 -3.33 2.40 -1.03
C VAL A 49 -2.60 1.56 0.00
N LEU A 50 -1.27 1.52 -0.10
CA LEU A 50 -0.41 1.02 0.96
C LEU A 50 -0.30 2.09 2.04
N SER A 51 -0.66 1.76 3.27
CA SER A 51 -0.50 2.63 4.43
C SER A 51 0.50 2.00 5.40
N VAL A 52 1.45 2.79 5.90
CA VAL A 52 2.52 2.32 6.80
C VAL A 52 2.74 3.33 7.92
N LYS A 53 3.04 2.83 9.12
CA LYS A 53 3.57 3.66 10.21
C LYS A 53 5.08 3.49 10.30
N TRP A 54 5.78 4.61 10.23
CA TRP A 54 7.22 4.64 10.39
C TRP A 54 7.70 5.94 11.01
N ASN A 55 8.70 5.85 11.90
CA ASN A 55 9.23 6.98 12.65
C ASN A 55 8.12 7.87 13.26
N ASN A 56 7.11 7.22 13.84
CA ASN A 56 5.91 7.82 14.43
C ASN A 56 5.06 8.68 13.48
N LYS A 57 5.23 8.52 12.16
CA LYS A 57 4.43 9.15 11.11
C LYS A 57 3.70 8.10 10.30
N HIS A 58 2.52 8.46 9.78
CA HIS A 58 1.75 7.63 8.86
C HIS A 58 1.98 8.09 7.42
N TYR A 59 2.36 7.16 6.56
CA TYR A 59 2.54 7.37 5.13
C TYR A 59 1.48 6.60 4.35
N HIS A 60 1.06 7.15 3.21
CA HIS A 60 0.01 6.57 2.37
C HIS A 60 0.40 6.67 0.90
N PHE A 61 0.71 5.54 0.29
CA PHE A 61 1.18 5.43 -1.08
C PHE A 61 0.06 4.85 -1.95
N GLY A 62 -0.36 5.62 -2.95
CA GLY A 62 -1.31 5.13 -3.94
C GLY A 62 -0.64 4.10 -4.85
N ILE A 63 -1.16 2.88 -4.89
CA ILE A 63 -0.69 1.86 -5.82
C ILE A 63 -1.35 2.15 -7.17
N LYS A 64 -0.53 2.49 -8.17
CA LYS A 64 -0.97 2.78 -9.53
C LYS A 64 -0.95 1.50 -10.36
N LYS A 65 -1.79 1.46 -11.38
CA LYS A 65 -1.75 0.46 -12.45
C LYS A 65 -1.32 1.14 -13.74
N ILE A 66 -0.24 0.65 -14.36
CA ILE A 66 0.30 1.17 -15.61
C ILE A 66 0.39 0.00 -16.59
N GLY A 67 -0.50 -0.03 -17.58
CA GLY A 67 -0.65 -1.18 -18.46
C GLY A 67 -0.99 -2.46 -17.68
N ALA A 68 -0.12 -3.46 -17.78
CA ALA A 68 -0.24 -4.74 -17.07
C ALA A 68 0.33 -4.71 -15.64
N TYR A 69 1.13 -3.69 -15.30
CA TYR A 69 1.93 -3.68 -14.08
C TYR A 69 1.32 -2.83 -12.96
N PHE A 70 1.73 -3.11 -11.73
CA PHE A 70 1.43 -2.34 -10.52
C PHE A 70 2.68 -1.64 -10.01
N THR A 71 2.53 -0.43 -9.48
CA THR A 71 3.66 0.37 -9.02
C THR A 71 3.34 1.26 -7.84
N ILE A 72 4.35 1.43 -6.99
CA ILE A 72 4.53 2.59 -6.11
C ILE A 72 5.79 3.29 -6.64
N GLU A 73 5.67 4.58 -6.95
CA GLU A 73 6.75 5.39 -7.54
C GLU A 73 7.21 4.84 -8.90
N GLU A 74 8.38 4.18 -8.96
CA GLU A 74 9.03 3.77 -10.22
C GLU A 74 9.13 2.25 -10.41
N LEU A 75 8.98 1.46 -9.34
CA LEU A 75 9.14 0.00 -9.42
C LEU A 75 7.89 -0.67 -9.96
N LEU A 76 8.05 -1.57 -10.94
CA LEU A 76 6.96 -2.28 -11.60
C LEU A 76 6.88 -3.74 -11.14
N PHE A 77 5.66 -4.22 -10.90
CA PHE A 77 5.36 -5.58 -10.46
C PHE A 77 4.19 -6.16 -11.25
N ASP A 78 4.18 -7.47 -11.48
CA ASP A 78 3.09 -8.14 -12.22
C ASP A 78 1.77 -8.12 -11.45
N ASN A 79 1.86 -8.15 -10.12
CA ASN A 79 0.70 -8.11 -9.25
C ASN A 79 1.00 -7.43 -7.91
N ILE A 80 -0.07 -7.04 -7.21
CA ILE A 80 0.02 -6.35 -5.90
C ILE A 80 0.70 -7.24 -4.85
N ILE A 81 0.55 -8.56 -4.91
CA ILE A 81 1.14 -9.47 -3.91
C ILE A 81 2.67 -9.43 -4.01
N GLN A 82 3.22 -9.47 -5.22
CA GLN A 82 4.66 -9.30 -5.45
C GLN A 82 5.15 -7.92 -5.00
N LEU A 83 4.40 -6.85 -5.31
CA LEU A 83 4.72 -5.50 -4.86
C LEU A 83 4.80 -5.42 -3.33
N ILE A 84 3.79 -5.92 -2.63
CA ILE A 84 3.77 -5.91 -1.16
C ILE A 84 4.88 -6.80 -0.60
N SER A 85 5.10 -7.98 -1.19
CA SER A 85 6.19 -8.88 -0.81
C SER A 85 7.55 -8.22 -1.01
N PHE A 86 7.76 -7.43 -2.06
CA PHE A 86 9.00 -6.70 -2.25
C PHE A 86 9.23 -5.68 -1.14
N TYR A 87 8.23 -4.85 -0.82
CA TYR A 87 8.37 -3.83 0.21
C TYR A 87 8.44 -4.41 1.64
N PHE A 88 7.99 -5.65 1.86
CA PHE A 88 7.91 -6.25 3.21
C PHE A 88 8.88 -7.43 3.48
N THR A 89 9.19 -8.25 2.47
CA THR A 89 10.12 -9.39 2.58
C THR A 89 11.57 -8.94 2.45
N SER A 90 11.82 -7.83 1.76
CA SER A 90 13.11 -7.17 1.83
C SER A 90 13.31 -6.69 3.27
N LYS A 91 14.06 -7.43 4.10
CA LYS A 91 14.62 -6.93 5.37
C LYS A 91 15.63 -5.79 5.16
N VAL A 92 15.48 -5.04 4.08
CA VAL A 92 16.03 -3.72 3.85
C VAL A 92 14.90 -2.80 4.29
N SER A 93 15.08 -2.10 5.41
CA SER A 93 14.11 -1.13 5.94
C SER A 93 13.35 -0.46 4.80
N LEU A 94 12.01 -0.38 4.89
CA LEU A 94 11.09 0.40 4.02
C LEU A 94 11.52 1.87 3.77
N ILE A 95 12.67 2.28 4.30
CA ILE A 95 13.23 3.60 4.45
C ILE A 95 14.61 3.68 3.84
N VAL A 96 15.36 2.58 3.72
CA VAL A 96 16.62 2.63 2.97
C VAL A 96 16.34 2.83 1.49
N ILE A 97 15.21 2.34 0.96
CA ILE A 97 14.85 2.59 -0.44
C ILE A 97 14.19 3.97 -0.63
N THR A 98 13.41 4.47 0.34
CA THR A 98 12.73 5.77 0.22
C THR A 98 13.56 6.98 0.70
N ILE A 99 14.56 6.79 1.58
CA ILE A 99 15.51 7.86 1.99
C ILE A 99 16.75 7.90 1.08
N SER A 100 17.06 6.85 0.32
CA SER A 100 18.11 6.95 -0.71
C SER A 100 17.64 7.60 -2.02
N LEU A 101 16.35 7.95 -2.14
CA LEU A 101 15.73 8.60 -3.31
C LEU A 101 15.10 9.97 -2.97
N LEU A 102 15.34 10.50 -1.77
CA LEU A 102 15.04 11.88 -1.35
C LEU A 102 16.33 12.59 -0.92
#